data_AF-A0A7R9DTQ6-F1
#
_entry.id   AF-A0A7R9DTQ6-F1
#
_cell.length_a   1.000
_cell.length_b   1.000
_cell.length_c   1.000
_cell.angle_alpha   90.00
_cell.angle_beta   90.00
_cell.angle_gamma   90.00
#
_symmetry.space_group_name_H-M   'P 1'
#
loop_
_entity.id
_entity.type
_entity.pdbx_description
1 polymer ?
#
loop_
_entity_poly.entity_id
_entity_poly.type
_entity_poly.pdbx_seq_one_letter_code
_entity_poly.pdbx_strand_id
1 'polypeptide(L)' 'QSISPGSVDTDMLRDALPDDAEPPPALKVEDIAGAVIFALGAPKHVQIHEIIIKPVGEAHY' A
#
# COMPACT_ATOMS: atom_id res chain seq x y z
N GLN A 1 13.44 3.94 7.41
CA GLN A 1 12.80 3.68 6.10
C GLN A 1 11.37 3.30 6.41
N SER A 2 10.41 4.02 5.84
CA SER A 2 8.97 3.76 6.02
C SER A 2 8.34 3.35 4.69
N ILE A 3 7.36 2.45 4.75
CA ILE A 3 6.43 2.16 3.65
C ILE A 3 5.04 2.53 4.16
N SER A 4 4.41 3.48 3.50
CA SER A 4 3.16 4.12 3.92
C SER A 4 2.06 3.82 2.88
N PRO A 5 1.39 2.66 2.97
CA PRO A 5 0.34 2.29 2.04
C PRO A 5 -1.00 2.99 2.34
N GLY A 6 -1.79 3.23 1.29
CA GLY A 6 -3.25 3.44 1.39
C GLY A 6 -3.97 2.12 1.62
N SER A 7 -5.24 2.02 1.18
CA SER A 7 -6.00 0.76 1.30
C SER A 7 -5.31 -0.39 0.56
N VAL A 8 -5.17 -1.54 1.23
CA VAL A 8 -4.59 -2.78 0.67
C VAL A 8 -5.57 -3.93 0.87
N ASP A 9 -5.81 -4.72 -0.16
CA ASP A 9 -6.70 -5.87 -0.13
C ASP A 9 -6.10 -6.99 0.75
N THR A 10 -6.44 -6.93 2.02
CA THR A 10 -6.02 -7.83 3.08
C THR A 10 -7.24 -8.20 3.90
N ASP A 11 -7.14 -9.29 4.68
CA ASP A 11 -8.21 -9.67 5.60
C ASP A 11 -8.50 -8.56 6.62
N MET A 12 -7.48 -7.78 7.02
CA MET A 12 -7.66 -6.60 7.88
C MET A 12 -8.62 -5.56 7.29
N LEU A 13 -8.55 -5.31 5.99
CA LEU A 13 -9.45 -4.37 5.32
C LEU A 13 -10.86 -4.96 5.23
N ARG A 14 -10.97 -6.25 4.91
CA ARG A 14 -12.26 -6.95 4.75
C ARG A 14 -13.00 -7.03 6.08
N ASP A 15 -12.30 -7.34 7.17
CA ASP A 15 -12.86 -7.39 8.52
C ASP A 15 -13.24 -6.01 9.08
N ALA A 16 -12.63 -4.94 8.55
CA ALA A 16 -12.93 -3.56 8.94
C ALA A 16 -14.14 -2.98 8.20
N LEU A 17 -14.58 -3.60 7.10
CA LEU A 17 -15.71 -3.14 6.31
C LEU A 17 -17.01 -3.78 6.80
N PRO A 18 -18.13 -3.03 6.81
CA PRO A 18 -19.46 -3.62 6.96
C PRO A 18 -19.76 -4.64 5.85
N ASP A 19 -20.55 -5.67 6.16
CA ASP A 19 -20.92 -6.75 5.22
C ASP A 19 -21.60 -6.23 3.93
N ASP A 20 -22.25 -5.08 3.98
CA ASP A 20 -22.97 -4.44 2.87
C ASP A 20 -22.18 -3.32 2.18
N ALA A 21 -20.93 -3.07 2.59
CA ALA A 21 -20.11 -2.04 2.00
C ALA A 21 -19.52 -2.48 0.65
N GLU A 22 -19.52 -1.56 -0.32
CA GLU A 22 -18.72 -1.73 -1.53
C GLU A 22 -17.23 -1.53 -1.19
N PRO A 23 -16.34 -2.48 -1.54
CA PRO A 23 -14.93 -2.37 -1.19
C PRO A 23 -14.30 -1.15 -1.88
N PRO A 24 -13.47 -0.37 -1.16
CA PRO A 24 -12.79 0.77 -1.76
C PRO A 24 -11.75 0.29 -2.79
N PRO A 25 -11.29 1.17 -3.69
CA PRO A 25 -10.08 0.92 -4.46
C PRO A 25 -8.95 0.52 -3.50
N ALA A 26 -8.32 -0.62 -3.77
CA ALA A 26 -7.30 -1.19 -2.91
C ALA A 26 -6.10 -1.66 -3.74
N LEU A 27 -4.91 -1.51 -3.17
CA LEU A 27 -3.69 -2.12 -3.69
C LEU A 27 -3.73 -3.62 -3.45
N LYS A 28 -3.02 -4.39 -4.27
CA LYS A 28 -2.77 -5.80 -4.00
C LYS A 28 -1.63 -5.94 -2.99
N VAL A 29 -1.58 -7.06 -2.27
CA VAL A 29 -0.48 -7.34 -1.33
C VAL A 29 0.87 -7.39 -2.03
N GLU A 30 0.91 -7.81 -3.30
CA GLU A 30 2.13 -7.86 -4.10
C GLU A 30 2.70 -6.47 -4.42
N ASP A 31 1.85 -5.43 -4.47
CA ASP A 31 2.31 -4.06 -4.72
C ASP A 31 3.17 -3.56 -3.54
N ILE A 32 2.80 -3.95 -2.31
CA ILE A 32 3.55 -3.61 -1.09
C ILE A 32 4.83 -4.46 -0.98
N ALA A 33 4.76 -5.75 -1.29
CA ALA A 33 5.95 -6.60 -1.35
C ALA A 33 6.97 -6.06 -2.37
N GLY A 34 6.50 -5.63 -3.55
CA GLY A 34 7.32 -5.00 -4.57
C GLY A 34 7.97 -3.71 -4.10
N ALA A 35 7.23 -2.87 -3.35
CA ALA A 35 7.77 -1.65 -2.78
C ALA A 35 8.89 -1.90 -1.75
N VAL A 36 8.73 -2.93 -0.91
CA VAL A 36 9.77 -3.36 0.02
C VAL A 36 11.01 -3.83 -0.73
N ILE A 37 10.85 -4.66 -1.76
CA ILE A 37 11.96 -5.13 -2.60
C ILE A 37 12.66 -3.94 -3.29
N PHE A 38 11.90 -2.99 -3.82
CA PHE A 38 12.43 -1.77 -4.43
C PHE A 38 13.25 -0.94 -3.42
N ALA A 39 12.73 -0.73 -2.21
CA ALA A 39 13.43 0.01 -1.16
C ALA A 39 14.75 -0.66 -0.77
N LEU A 40 14.73 -1.99 -0.58
CA LEU A 40 15.90 -2.78 -0.22
C LEU A 40 16.91 -2.92 -1.38
N GLY A 41 16.43 -2.84 -2.62
CA GLY A 41 17.24 -2.91 -3.83
C GLY A 41 17.99 -1.62 -4.19
N ALA A 42 17.79 -0.53 -3.45
CA ALA A 42 18.48 0.73 -3.69
C ALA A 42 20.01 0.57 -3.62
N PRO A 43 20.78 1.25 -4.51
CA PRO A 43 22.24 1.25 -4.42
C PRO A 43 22.75 1.71 -3.04
N LYS A 44 23.90 1.20 -2.58
CA LYS A 44 24.43 1.50 -1.22
C LYS A 44 24.59 2.98 -0.88
N HIS A 45 24.73 3.85 -1.87
CA HIS A 45 24.89 5.30 -1.69
C HIS A 45 23.54 6.06 -1.79
N VAL A 46 22.43 5.34 -1.91
CA VAL A 46 21.07 5.87 -2.02
C VAL A 46 20.28 5.43 -0.79
N GLN A 47 19.54 6.36 -0.20
CA GLN A 47 18.67 6.08 0.94
C GLN A 47 17.23 6.48 0.63
N ILE A 48 16.35 5.49 0.60
CA ILE A 48 14.90 5.72 0.47
C ILE A 48 14.33 5.90 1.86
N HIS A 49 13.96 7.12 2.22
CA HIS A 49 13.44 7.42 3.55
C HIS A 49 11.99 6.97 3.71
N GLU A 50 11.18 7.20 2.68
CA GLU A 50 9.75 6.91 2.68
C GLU A 50 9.29 6.53 1.26
N ILE A 51 8.34 5.59 1.19
CA ILE A 51 7.55 5.30 0.00
C ILE A 51 6.08 5.40 0.39
N ILE A 52 5.33 6.31 -0.26
CA ILE A 52 3.88 6.43 -0.12
C ILE A 52 3.25 5.83 -1.38
N ILE A 53 2.30 4.91 -1.23
CA ILE A 53 1.63 4.24 -2.36
C ILE A 53 0.14 4.23 -2.10
N LYS A 54 -0.64 4.65 -3.09
CA LYS A 54 -2.10 4.73 -3.00
C LYS A 54 -2.76 4.04 -4.18
N PRO A 55 -3.90 3.37 -3.98
CA PRO A 55 -4.67 2.85 -5.08
C PRO A 55 -5.22 3.99 -5.95
N VAL A 56 -5.16 3.81 -7.27
CA VAL A 56 -5.76 4.76 -8.20
C VAL A 56 -7.28 4.75 -8.00
N GLY A 57 -7.89 5.94 -7.94
CA GLY A 57 -9.31 6.09 -7.67
C GLY A 57 -9.65 6.23 -6.18
N GLU A 58 -8.68 6.15 -5.27
CA GLU A 58 -8.86 6.60 -3.89
C GLU A 58 -9.15 8.11 -3.89
N ALA A 59 -10.42 8.48 -3.67
CA ALA A 59 -10.83 9.88 -3.66
C ALA A 59 -10.21 10.59 -2.46
N HIS A 60 -9.43 11.64 -2.71
CA HIS A 60 -9.07 12.61 -1.69
C HIS A 60 -10.33 13.42 -1.37
N TYR A 61 -10.99 13.13 -0.25
CA TYR A 61 -11.93 14.07 0.36
C TYR A 61 -11.18 15.22 1.03
#